data_AF-A0A932ZJ19-F1
#
_entry.id   AF-A0A932ZJ19-F1
#
_cell.length_a   1.000
_cell.length_b   1.000
_cell.length_c   1.000
_cell.angle_alpha   90.00
_cell.angle_beta   90.00
_cell.angle_gamma   90.00
#
_symmetry.space_group_name_H-M   'P 1'
#
loop_
_entity.id
_entity.type
_entity.pdbx_description
1 polymer ?
#
loop_
_entity_poly.entity_id
_entity_poly.type
_entity_poly.pdbx_seq_one_letter_code
_entity_poly.pdbx_strand_id
1 'polypeptide(L)'
;MNTLEMKDHLRRWLCLGSFVGLAIIASQFPISNAQATCDSLACPICGDGILGPGEECDDGNTVTEPCPRDAEECVVCAENCRRHPGETSFCGDGILQSEFEQCDDGNDVDTDGCRNTCLESFCGDGVVWEGTEQCDDGNDVNGDACETDCKLPTCGNSIIDQGEQCDDGNTTNSDGCEFDCKLPFCGNAILDPDEECDDGNDVDTDACRKDCKENICGDGIVNTGVEECDDGNDNNDDGCNQHCEACPRCGNGVTEPAAGEECDDGNTINHDECRNDCKPAVCGDGIDGPGEECDDGNTNQNDTCRNDCKVNLCGDGVILTGRELCDDGNNINHDGCSGDCLSCPNIICGDGIPQGSEQCDDGNFDDTDDCKTDCTFKTPPAPPSACGDGVVNEGEQCDDGDVLDDNACKNDCSHNVCGDGVKFSGTEECDDGNLDDGDGCSATCTDETPGDDDGEDGHSDESELELGSSAQLAGKSGVTAQGGCSLVLGGSAESLAGGLSLFASLIGLAAARRRIKMS
;
A
#
# COMPACT_ATOMS: atom_id res chain seq x y z
N MET A 1 14.07 -45.85 24.15
CA MET A 1 15.52 -45.58 24.03
C MET A 1 16.04 -45.41 25.44
N ASN A 2 16.48 -46.52 26.04
CA ASN A 2 17.89 -46.83 26.34
C ASN A 2 18.34 -46.12 27.64
N THR A 3 18.26 -46.74 28.82
CA THR A 3 19.12 -47.79 29.42
C THR A 3 20.46 -47.28 29.99
N LEU A 4 20.71 -47.64 31.26
CA LEU A 4 22.02 -47.91 31.91
C LEU A 4 22.85 -46.65 32.29
N GLU A 5 23.52 -46.53 33.44
CA GLU A 5 24.07 -47.50 34.41
C GLU A 5 24.02 -46.97 35.86
N MET A 6 23.60 -47.85 36.78
CA MET A 6 24.11 -47.93 38.16
C MET A 6 25.28 -48.94 38.16
N LYS A 7 26.41 -48.57 38.76
CA LYS A 7 27.50 -49.46 39.23
C LYS A 7 28.18 -48.77 40.41
N ASP A 8 27.97 -49.27 41.62
CA ASP A 8 28.81 -50.27 42.31
C ASP A 8 29.92 -49.60 43.13
N HIS A 9 29.81 -49.66 44.45
CA HIS A 9 30.75 -50.45 45.25
C HIS A 9 30.16 -50.82 46.61
N LEU A 10 29.98 -52.13 46.78
CA LEU A 10 29.71 -52.83 48.04
C LEU A 10 30.75 -52.51 49.12
N ARG A 11 30.28 -52.43 50.38
CA ARG A 11 30.74 -53.34 51.45
C ARG A 11 29.74 -53.46 52.61
N ARG A 12 29.09 -54.64 52.61
CA ARG A 12 28.75 -55.53 53.73
C ARG A 12 27.70 -55.09 54.77
N TRP A 13 26.49 -55.59 54.52
CA TRP A 13 25.52 -56.03 55.54
C TRP A 13 25.86 -57.42 56.07
N LEU A 14 25.67 -57.64 57.37
CA LEU A 14 24.99 -58.83 57.94
C LEU A 14 24.87 -58.67 59.46
N CYS A 15 23.67 -58.33 59.94
CA CYS A 15 23.20 -58.67 61.28
C CYS A 15 21.67 -58.83 61.25
N LEU A 16 21.20 -60.06 61.02
CA LEU A 16 19.88 -60.54 61.44
C LEU A 16 20.12 -61.80 62.26
N GLY A 17 19.47 -61.84 63.42
CA GLY A 17 19.82 -62.74 64.51
C GLY A 17 19.51 -64.22 64.31
N SER A 18 19.91 -65.01 65.30
CA SER A 18 19.02 -65.98 65.94
C SER A 18 19.66 -66.50 67.21
N PHE A 19 18.79 -66.76 68.17
CA PHE A 19 19.01 -67.42 69.44
C PHE A 19 19.64 -68.82 69.32
N VAL A 20 20.03 -69.30 70.51
CA VAL A 20 20.16 -70.70 70.95
C VAL A 20 21.60 -71.24 70.99
N GLY A 21 22.06 -71.43 72.23
CA GLY A 21 22.98 -72.51 72.57
C GLY A 21 24.32 -72.07 73.16
N LEU A 22 24.34 -71.51 74.37
CA LEU A 22 25.55 -71.58 75.19
C LEU A 22 25.42 -72.68 76.23
N ALA A 23 26.34 -73.63 76.07
CA ALA A 23 26.47 -74.83 76.84
C ALA A 23 26.77 -74.56 78.31
N ILE A 24 26.09 -75.36 79.13
CA ILE A 24 26.39 -75.71 80.50
C ILE A 24 27.88 -76.10 80.58
N ILE A 25 28.69 -75.31 81.29
CA ILE A 25 29.90 -75.80 81.94
C ILE A 25 29.79 -75.44 83.40
N ALA A 26 29.34 -76.44 84.16
CA ALA A 26 29.45 -76.47 85.60
C ALA A 26 30.93 -76.49 85.98
N SER A 27 31.39 -75.44 86.63
CA SER A 27 32.53 -75.53 87.55
C SER A 27 32.07 -75.06 88.91
N GLN A 28 31.85 -76.06 89.75
CA GLN A 28 31.54 -75.94 91.16
C GLN A 28 32.60 -75.08 91.85
N PHE A 29 32.20 -73.92 92.38
CA PHE A 29 32.83 -73.36 93.55
C PHE A 29 31.72 -73.03 94.56
N PRO A 30 31.91 -73.41 95.83
CA PRO A 30 30.83 -73.53 96.78
C PRO A 30 30.28 -72.16 97.18
N ILE A 31 28.97 -72.17 97.44
CA ILE A 31 28.26 -71.19 98.25
C ILE A 31 29.07 -70.98 99.53
N SER A 32 29.80 -69.88 99.63
CA SER A 32 30.14 -69.32 100.93
C SER A 32 29.05 -68.31 101.24
N ASN A 33 28.09 -68.78 102.01
CA ASN A 33 27.23 -67.95 102.83
C ASN A 33 28.15 -67.12 103.75
N ALA A 34 28.53 -65.92 103.31
CA ALA A 34 29.07 -64.91 104.18
C ALA A 34 27.97 -63.86 104.34
N GLN A 35 27.10 -64.08 105.32
CA GLN A 35 26.56 -62.95 106.07
C GLN A 35 27.76 -62.09 106.46
N ALA A 36 27.91 -60.94 105.80
CA ALA A 36 28.80 -59.90 106.28
C ALA A 36 28.16 -59.34 107.56
N THR A 37 28.35 -60.04 108.67
CA THR A 37 28.25 -59.43 109.99
C THR A 37 29.45 -58.48 110.08
N CYS A 38 29.21 -57.19 109.84
CA CYS A 38 30.19 -56.13 110.07
C CYS A 38 30.54 -56.10 111.56
N ASP A 39 31.66 -56.74 111.93
CA ASP A 39 32.28 -56.56 113.23
C ASP A 39 32.92 -55.16 113.27
N SER A 40 32.32 -54.29 114.07
CA SER A 40 32.82 -53.04 114.65
C SER A 40 34.09 -52.41 114.02
N LEU A 41 33.88 -51.24 113.38
CA LEU A 41 34.79 -50.14 112.97
C LEU A 41 35.13 -49.90 111.48
N ALA A 42 34.63 -50.67 110.50
CA ALA A 42 34.72 -50.25 109.08
C ALA A 42 33.75 -51.01 108.16
N CYS A 43 32.45 -50.86 108.37
CA CYS A 43 31.50 -51.12 107.28
C CYS A 43 31.63 -49.90 106.35
N PRO A 44 31.98 -50.04 105.05
CA PRO A 44 32.02 -48.90 104.13
C PRO A 44 30.60 -48.32 104.06
N ILE A 45 30.47 -47.05 104.47
CA ILE A 45 29.20 -46.34 104.50
C ILE A 45 29.24 -45.40 103.32
N CYS A 46 28.44 -45.72 102.31
CA CYS A 46 28.30 -44.83 101.17
C CYS A 46 27.81 -43.45 101.61
N GLY A 47 28.52 -42.41 101.19
CA GLY A 47 28.20 -41.02 101.47
C GLY A 47 28.84 -40.47 102.75
N ASP A 48 29.94 -41.06 103.23
CA ASP A 48 30.67 -40.54 104.39
C ASP A 48 31.88 -39.64 104.02
N GLY A 49 32.10 -39.45 102.71
CA GLY A 49 33.16 -38.63 102.13
C GLY A 49 34.50 -39.36 102.05
N ILE A 50 34.55 -40.67 102.34
CA ILE A 50 35.78 -41.46 102.41
C ILE A 50 35.63 -42.70 101.52
N LEU A 51 36.38 -42.73 100.41
CA LEU A 51 36.38 -43.89 99.51
C LEU A 51 36.84 -45.18 100.21
N GLY A 52 35.89 -46.07 100.50
CA GLY A 52 36.08 -47.33 101.21
C GLY A 52 36.25 -48.56 100.31
N PRO A 53 36.69 -49.70 100.87
CA PRO A 53 36.83 -50.95 100.12
C PRO A 53 35.45 -51.53 99.72
N GLY A 54 35.14 -51.49 98.43
CA GLY A 54 33.85 -51.94 97.87
C GLY A 54 33.06 -50.81 97.19
N GLU A 55 33.51 -49.57 97.36
CA GLU A 55 32.96 -48.36 96.72
C GLU A 55 33.83 -47.97 95.51
N GLU A 56 33.19 -47.50 94.44
CA GLU A 56 33.88 -46.98 93.24
C GLU A 56 34.00 -45.44 93.27
N CYS A 57 33.18 -44.79 94.10
CA CYS A 57 33.15 -43.35 94.37
C CYS A 57 32.50 -43.12 95.74
N ASP A 58 32.74 -41.94 96.34
CA ASP A 58 32.00 -41.43 97.50
C ASP A 58 32.07 -39.89 97.46
N ASP A 59 30.92 -39.22 97.38
CA ASP A 59 30.78 -37.77 97.29
C ASP A 59 30.24 -37.12 98.59
N GLY A 60 30.23 -37.88 99.70
CA GLY A 60 29.79 -37.39 101.00
C GLY A 60 28.28 -37.36 101.19
N ASN A 61 27.50 -37.96 100.29
CA ASN A 61 26.08 -38.22 100.50
C ASN A 61 25.60 -39.47 99.73
N THR A 62 24.31 -39.79 99.84
CA THR A 62 23.70 -40.96 99.14
C THR A 62 22.68 -40.54 98.09
N VAL A 63 22.77 -39.32 97.58
CA VAL A 63 21.87 -38.77 96.57
C VAL A 63 22.58 -38.87 95.22
N THR A 64 21.92 -39.47 94.23
CA THR A 64 22.45 -39.44 92.86
C THR A 64 22.18 -38.05 92.29
N GLU A 65 23.19 -37.20 92.23
CA GLU A 65 23.09 -35.86 91.70
C GLU A 65 23.04 -35.88 90.16
N PRO A 66 22.33 -34.95 89.50
CA PRO A 66 22.40 -34.79 88.06
C PRO A 66 23.76 -34.18 87.64
N CYS A 67 24.03 -34.19 86.35
CA CYS A 67 25.20 -33.55 85.80
C CYS A 67 25.20 -32.02 86.04
N PRO A 68 26.39 -31.40 86.10
CA PRO A 68 26.51 -29.96 85.97
C PRO A 68 25.81 -29.48 84.68
N ARG A 69 25.25 -28.25 84.72
CA ARG A 69 24.59 -27.65 83.55
C ARG A 69 25.49 -27.64 82.32
N ASP A 70 24.88 -27.79 81.15
CA ASP A 70 25.53 -27.78 79.83
C ASP A 70 26.54 -28.91 79.61
N ALA A 71 26.47 -29.97 80.43
CA ALA A 71 27.29 -31.16 80.24
C ALA A 71 26.53 -32.20 79.39
N GLU A 72 27.01 -32.46 78.17
CA GLU A 72 26.51 -33.53 77.28
C GLU A 72 26.73 -34.94 77.85
N GLU A 73 27.72 -35.10 78.72
CA GLU A 73 27.97 -36.33 79.47
C GLU A 73 28.66 -36.03 80.79
N CYS A 74 28.29 -36.73 81.86
CA CYS A 74 29.07 -36.74 83.09
C CYS A 74 28.91 -38.06 83.84
N VAL A 75 29.83 -38.31 84.77
CA VAL A 75 29.79 -39.44 85.68
C VAL A 75 29.61 -38.92 87.10
N VAL A 76 28.52 -39.33 87.74
CA VAL A 76 28.16 -38.97 89.11
C VAL A 76 28.32 -40.17 90.04
N CYS A 77 28.38 -39.91 91.35
CA CYS A 77 28.33 -40.98 92.33
C CYS A 77 26.87 -41.31 92.66
N ALA A 78 26.46 -42.56 92.46
CA ALA A 78 25.10 -42.97 92.78
C ALA A 78 24.95 -43.36 94.25
N GLU A 79 23.70 -43.49 94.71
CA GLU A 79 23.33 -43.85 96.10
C GLU A 79 23.94 -45.17 96.62
N ASN A 80 24.45 -46.01 95.71
CA ASN A 80 25.10 -47.29 96.00
C ASN A 80 26.65 -47.23 95.90
N CYS A 81 27.21 -46.02 95.83
CA CYS A 81 28.64 -45.75 95.69
C CYS A 81 29.29 -46.43 94.49
N ARG A 82 28.54 -46.48 93.38
CA ARG A 82 29.04 -46.84 92.06
C ARG A 82 29.02 -45.63 91.14
N ARG A 83 29.96 -45.59 90.21
CA ARG A 83 29.96 -44.58 89.16
C ARG A 83 28.81 -44.84 88.21
N HIS A 84 27.95 -43.86 88.04
CA HIS A 84 26.79 -43.93 87.16
C HIS A 84 26.83 -42.75 86.19
N PRO A 85 26.40 -42.93 84.92
CA PRO A 85 26.10 -41.78 84.07
C PRO A 85 25.08 -40.89 84.78
N GLY A 86 25.39 -39.60 84.92
CA GLY A 86 24.46 -38.62 85.46
C GLY A 86 23.40 -38.25 84.42
N GLU A 87 22.26 -37.74 84.89
CA GLU A 87 21.27 -37.13 84.00
C GLU A 87 21.79 -35.77 83.51
N THR A 88 21.77 -35.56 82.20
CA THR A 88 22.23 -34.33 81.54
C THR A 88 21.07 -33.38 81.31
N SER A 89 21.35 -32.08 81.31
CA SER A 89 20.39 -31.03 80.98
C SER A 89 21.17 -29.98 80.19
N PHE A 90 20.98 -29.97 78.88
CA PHE A 90 21.63 -29.06 77.94
C PHE A 90 20.71 -28.77 76.77
N CYS A 91 20.88 -27.58 76.19
CA CYS A 91 20.05 -27.13 75.08
C CYS A 91 20.26 -27.97 73.82
N GLY A 92 19.17 -28.47 73.24
CA GLY A 92 19.19 -29.26 72.01
C GLY A 92 19.25 -30.77 72.25
N ASP A 93 18.87 -31.25 73.42
CA ASP A 93 18.85 -32.69 73.76
C ASP A 93 17.50 -33.37 73.39
N GLY A 94 16.53 -32.58 72.93
CA GLY A 94 15.20 -33.01 72.51
C GLY A 94 14.18 -33.04 73.65
N ILE A 95 14.55 -32.55 74.84
CA ILE A 95 13.72 -32.60 76.04
C ILE A 95 13.59 -31.21 76.63
N LEU A 96 12.42 -30.59 76.46
CA LEU A 96 12.15 -29.28 77.07
C LEU A 96 12.20 -29.33 78.61
N GLN A 97 13.20 -28.66 79.19
CA GLN A 97 13.39 -28.57 80.64
C GLN A 97 12.87 -27.23 81.17
N SER A 98 11.57 -27.17 81.49
CA SER A 98 10.83 -25.92 81.76
C SER A 98 11.33 -25.03 82.93
N GLU A 99 12.23 -25.51 83.79
CA GLU A 99 12.89 -24.67 84.80
C GLU A 99 14.15 -23.97 84.28
N PHE A 100 14.67 -24.35 83.11
CA PHE A 100 15.95 -23.90 82.56
C PHE A 100 15.88 -23.47 81.09
N GLU A 101 14.95 -24.02 80.30
CA GLU A 101 14.83 -23.82 78.86
C GLU A 101 13.41 -23.35 78.51
N GLN A 102 13.31 -22.40 77.58
CA GLN A 102 12.01 -21.92 77.06
C GLN A 102 11.57 -22.71 75.82
N CYS A 103 12.53 -23.24 75.06
CA CYS A 103 12.35 -24.15 73.93
C CYS A 103 13.47 -25.20 73.92
N ASP A 104 13.26 -26.29 73.18
CA ASP A 104 14.30 -27.26 72.80
C ASP A 104 13.80 -27.97 71.52
N ASP A 105 14.61 -27.95 70.46
CA ASP A 105 14.29 -28.55 69.16
C ASP A 105 15.19 -29.75 68.80
N GLY A 106 15.93 -30.26 69.79
CA GLY A 106 16.76 -31.45 69.66
C GLY A 106 18.04 -31.28 68.86
N ASN A 107 18.50 -30.04 68.65
CA ASN A 107 19.81 -29.78 68.05
C ASN A 107 20.43 -28.43 68.50
N ASP A 108 21.65 -28.13 68.04
CA ASP A 108 22.44 -26.92 68.41
C ASP A 108 22.56 -25.94 67.23
N VAL A 109 21.54 -25.89 66.36
CA VAL A 109 21.46 -24.93 65.25
C VAL A 109 20.72 -23.69 65.76
N ASP A 110 21.28 -22.52 65.49
CA ASP A 110 20.76 -21.25 66.02
C ASP A 110 19.68 -20.62 65.12
N THR A 111 19.24 -21.33 64.08
CA THR A 111 18.43 -20.76 62.97
C THR A 111 17.16 -21.57 62.68
N ASP A 112 16.78 -22.50 63.56
CA ASP A 112 15.60 -23.36 63.42
C ASP A 112 14.61 -23.28 64.59
N GLY A 113 14.28 -24.37 65.28
CA GLY A 113 13.15 -24.38 66.20
C GLY A 113 13.43 -23.66 67.53
N CYS A 114 14.69 -23.48 67.88
CA CYS A 114 15.13 -22.90 69.14
C CYS A 114 16.53 -22.29 69.05
N ARG A 115 16.83 -21.27 69.86
CA ARG A 115 18.19 -20.74 69.97
C ARG A 115 19.10 -21.75 70.67
N ASN A 116 20.40 -21.78 70.35
CA ASN A 116 21.39 -22.57 71.11
C ASN A 116 21.51 -22.14 72.58
N THR A 117 20.93 -21.00 72.96
CA THR A 117 20.77 -20.55 74.35
C THR A 117 19.45 -20.96 74.99
N CYS A 118 18.63 -21.79 74.32
CA CYS A 118 17.33 -22.27 74.76
C CYS A 118 16.32 -21.16 75.12
N LEU A 119 16.39 -20.09 74.31
CA LEU A 119 15.43 -18.98 74.33
C LEU A 119 14.57 -19.07 73.06
N GLU A 120 13.29 -18.72 73.19
CA GLU A 120 12.42 -18.62 72.03
C GLU A 120 12.98 -17.63 71.02
N SER A 121 12.89 -17.98 69.73
CA SER A 121 13.16 -17.08 68.61
C SER A 121 12.21 -15.89 68.68
N PHE A 122 12.72 -14.68 68.46
CA PHE A 122 11.90 -13.48 68.34
C PHE A 122 12.36 -12.65 67.15
N CYS A 123 11.39 -12.01 66.49
CA CYS A 123 11.65 -11.09 65.39
C CYS A 123 12.48 -9.90 65.86
N GLY A 124 13.49 -9.50 65.09
CA GLY A 124 14.38 -8.38 65.38
C GLY A 124 15.59 -8.75 66.24
N ASP A 125 15.98 -10.02 66.33
CA ASP A 125 17.14 -10.49 67.09
C ASP A 125 18.43 -10.64 66.26
N GLY A 126 18.31 -10.41 64.95
CA GLY A 126 19.38 -10.44 63.96
C GLY A 126 19.62 -11.80 63.33
N VAL A 127 18.74 -12.78 63.57
CA VAL A 127 18.89 -14.15 63.08
C VAL A 127 17.65 -14.54 62.29
N VAL A 128 17.83 -14.95 61.02
CA VAL A 128 16.71 -15.40 60.19
C VAL A 128 16.35 -16.86 60.45
N TRP A 129 15.14 -17.12 60.93
CA TRP A 129 14.65 -18.46 61.27
C TRP A 129 13.86 -19.13 60.13
N GLU A 130 14.42 -20.19 59.54
CA GLU A 130 13.86 -20.81 58.32
C GLU A 130 12.44 -21.38 58.57
N GLY A 131 11.45 -20.84 57.85
CA GLY A 131 10.07 -21.29 57.92
C GLY A 131 9.23 -20.65 59.04
N THR A 132 9.86 -19.88 59.93
CA THR A 132 9.17 -19.05 60.95
C THR A 132 9.02 -17.61 60.45
N GLU A 133 10.05 -17.09 59.80
CA GLU A 133 10.10 -15.71 59.30
C GLU A 133 10.78 -15.61 57.93
N GLN A 134 10.55 -14.48 57.27
CA GLN A 134 11.08 -14.22 55.92
C GLN A 134 12.34 -13.35 55.92
N CYS A 135 12.52 -12.56 56.98
CA CYS A 135 13.64 -11.67 57.20
C CYS A 135 13.79 -11.39 58.70
N ASP A 136 14.94 -10.82 59.07
CA ASP A 136 15.23 -10.20 60.37
C ASP A 136 16.40 -9.25 60.15
N ASP A 137 16.28 -7.99 60.55
CA ASP A 137 17.33 -6.97 60.41
C ASP A 137 17.91 -6.49 61.76
N GLY A 138 17.59 -7.20 62.84
CA GLY A 138 18.14 -7.00 64.17
C GLY A 138 17.46 -5.90 64.97
N ASN A 139 16.26 -5.46 64.56
CA ASN A 139 15.51 -4.47 65.30
C ASN A 139 13.99 -4.53 65.08
N ASP A 140 13.21 -3.87 65.95
CA ASP A 140 11.75 -3.78 65.88
C ASP A 140 11.30 -2.42 65.31
N VAL A 141 11.79 -2.04 64.13
CA VAL A 141 11.36 -0.84 63.41
C VAL A 141 10.74 -1.27 62.06
N ASN A 142 9.75 -0.53 61.59
CA ASN A 142 9.21 -0.69 60.23
C ASN A 142 9.84 0.37 59.32
N GLY A 143 9.87 0.13 58.01
CA GLY A 143 10.44 1.09 57.05
C GLY A 143 11.90 0.84 56.70
N ASP A 144 12.50 -0.23 57.20
CA ASP A 144 13.86 -0.69 56.91
C ASP A 144 13.84 -2.05 56.19
N ALA A 145 14.77 -2.96 56.49
CA ALA A 145 14.98 -4.14 55.66
C ALA A 145 13.99 -5.27 55.99
N CYS A 146 13.35 -5.22 57.16
CA CYS A 146 12.37 -6.19 57.60
C CYS A 146 11.26 -5.52 58.43
N GLU A 147 10.00 -5.91 58.22
CA GLU A 147 8.93 -5.42 59.08
C GLU A 147 8.98 -6.04 60.48
N THR A 148 8.39 -5.37 61.46
CA THR A 148 8.27 -5.85 62.86
C THR A 148 7.47 -7.14 63.05
N ASP A 149 6.80 -7.64 62.01
CA ASP A 149 6.18 -8.97 62.00
C ASP A 149 7.01 -10.02 61.24
N CYS A 150 8.26 -9.69 60.95
CA CYS A 150 9.26 -10.50 60.27
C CYS A 150 8.87 -11.00 58.89
N LYS A 151 8.12 -10.14 58.19
CA LYS A 151 7.85 -10.25 56.77
C LYS A 151 8.67 -9.24 56.00
N LEU A 152 8.96 -9.61 54.75
CA LEU A 152 9.61 -8.68 53.85
C LEU A 152 8.67 -7.50 53.59
N PRO A 153 9.23 -6.28 53.50
CA PRO A 153 8.46 -5.09 53.16
C PRO A 153 7.72 -5.29 51.84
N THR A 154 6.46 -4.84 51.81
CA THR A 154 5.61 -4.95 50.62
C THR A 154 4.89 -3.64 50.34
N CYS A 155 4.95 -3.22 49.08
CA CYS A 155 4.21 -2.06 48.60
C CYS A 155 2.70 -2.16 48.84
N GLY A 156 2.13 -1.09 49.39
CA GLY A 156 0.72 -0.93 49.72
C GLY A 156 0.38 -1.31 51.17
N ASN A 157 1.35 -1.33 52.09
CA ASN A 157 1.17 -1.68 53.50
C ASN A 157 0.99 -0.44 54.41
N SER A 158 0.92 0.78 53.84
CA SER A 158 0.89 2.08 54.53
C SER A 158 2.20 2.48 55.21
N ILE A 159 3.31 1.84 54.87
CA ILE A 159 4.64 2.08 55.43
C ILE A 159 5.56 2.37 54.25
N ILE A 160 6.33 3.45 54.30
CA ILE A 160 7.33 3.73 53.25
C ILE A 160 8.59 2.95 53.61
N ASP A 161 8.81 1.84 52.91
CA ASP A 161 9.93 0.94 53.13
C ASP A 161 11.19 1.35 52.36
N GLN A 162 12.32 0.73 52.70
CA GLN A 162 13.61 1.08 52.10
C GLN A 162 13.61 0.80 50.57
N GLY A 163 13.58 1.87 49.78
CA GLY A 163 13.59 1.80 48.31
C GLY A 163 12.27 2.23 47.66
N GLU A 164 11.23 2.41 48.47
CA GLU A 164 9.97 3.01 48.07
C GLU A 164 10.08 4.54 48.04
N GLN A 165 9.33 5.17 47.14
CA GLN A 165 9.24 6.64 47.05
C GLN A 165 7.95 7.16 47.69
N CYS A 166 6.94 6.30 47.79
CA CYS A 166 5.64 6.52 48.39
C CYS A 166 5.06 5.17 48.83
N ASP A 167 4.05 5.21 49.70
CA ASP A 167 3.14 4.11 49.99
C ASP A 167 1.83 4.74 50.50
N ASP A 168 0.70 4.42 49.86
CA ASP A 168 -0.62 4.95 50.21
C ASP A 168 -1.58 3.89 50.81
N GLY A 169 -1.05 2.72 51.14
CA GLY A 169 -1.81 1.62 51.74
C GLY A 169 -2.59 0.76 50.76
N ASN A 170 -2.31 0.86 49.46
CA ASN A 170 -2.82 -0.06 48.46
C ASN A 170 -1.91 -0.18 47.23
N THR A 171 -2.35 -0.92 46.20
CA THR A 171 -1.58 -1.15 44.95
C THR A 171 -2.37 -0.73 43.71
N THR A 172 -3.35 0.16 43.89
CA THR A 172 -4.08 0.79 42.80
C THR A 172 -3.18 1.88 42.22
N ASN A 173 -3.28 2.14 40.92
CA ASN A 173 -2.61 3.29 40.32
C ASN A 173 -3.54 4.51 40.39
N SER A 174 -2.95 5.71 40.26
CA SER A 174 -3.69 6.98 40.13
C SER A 174 -4.42 7.46 41.38
N ASP A 175 -3.96 7.06 42.57
CA ASP A 175 -4.39 7.58 43.87
C ASP A 175 -3.24 8.19 44.70
N GLY A 176 -2.07 8.34 44.09
CA GLY A 176 -0.93 9.08 44.65
C GLY A 176 0.34 8.25 44.81
N CYS A 177 0.24 6.93 44.66
CA CYS A 177 1.38 6.03 44.59
C CYS A 177 1.12 4.95 43.53
N GLU A 178 2.12 4.61 42.72
CA GLU A 178 1.99 3.51 41.76
C GLU A 178 2.07 2.15 42.45
N PHE A 179 1.58 1.09 41.78
CA PHE A 179 1.58 -0.28 42.29
C PHE A 179 2.96 -0.85 42.68
N ASP A 180 4.05 -0.22 42.24
CA ASP A 180 5.43 -0.58 42.55
C ASP A 180 6.11 0.41 43.53
N CYS A 181 5.29 1.21 44.22
CA CYS A 181 5.69 2.18 45.22
C CYS A 181 6.67 3.23 44.69
N LYS A 182 6.45 3.62 43.43
CA LYS A 182 7.05 4.79 42.79
C LYS A 182 6.03 5.91 42.73
N LEU A 183 6.57 7.13 42.75
CA LEU A 183 5.74 8.30 42.58
C LEU A 183 5.26 8.35 41.13
N PRO A 184 4.00 8.76 40.91
CA PRO A 184 3.46 8.99 39.57
C PRO A 184 4.36 9.95 38.77
N PHE A 185 4.55 9.67 37.49
CA PHE A 185 5.32 10.50 36.58
C PHE A 185 4.77 10.46 35.16
N CYS A 186 4.85 11.62 34.50
CA CYS A 186 4.41 11.76 33.12
C CYS A 186 5.20 10.86 32.16
N GLY A 187 4.49 10.17 31.28
CA GLY A 187 5.02 9.26 30.27
C GLY A 187 5.09 7.80 30.72
N ASN A 188 4.34 7.40 31.75
CA ASN A 188 4.32 6.03 32.31
C ASN A 188 3.15 5.17 31.78
N ALA A 189 2.32 5.72 30.89
CA ALA A 189 1.10 5.14 30.32
C ALA A 189 -0.07 4.99 31.30
N ILE A 190 -0.04 5.73 32.41
CA ILE A 190 -1.06 5.76 33.46
C ILE A 190 -1.52 7.22 33.57
N LEU A 191 -2.82 7.47 33.45
CA LEU A 191 -3.35 8.82 33.61
C LEU A 191 -3.55 9.15 35.10
N ASP A 192 -2.64 9.92 35.68
CA ASP A 192 -2.71 10.30 37.08
C ASP A 192 -3.60 11.54 37.34
N PRO A 193 -4.10 11.77 38.56
CA PRO A 193 -5.08 12.83 38.83
C PRO A 193 -4.62 14.26 38.53
N ASP A 194 -3.30 14.51 38.51
CA ASP A 194 -2.70 15.81 38.21
C ASP A 194 -2.33 15.97 36.71
N GLU A 195 -2.58 14.93 35.90
CA GLU A 195 -2.27 14.86 34.47
C GLU A 195 -3.52 15.07 33.61
N GLU A 196 -3.38 15.74 32.47
CA GLU A 196 -4.48 15.90 31.50
C GLU A 196 -4.46 14.81 30.43
N CYS A 197 -3.26 14.26 30.15
CA CYS A 197 -3.00 13.14 29.25
C CYS A 197 -1.78 12.36 29.76
N ASP A 198 -1.62 11.12 29.30
CA ASP A 198 -0.37 10.36 29.36
C ASP A 198 -0.37 9.35 28.19
N ASP A 199 0.66 9.40 27.34
CA ASP A 199 0.80 8.52 26.16
C ASP A 199 1.95 7.51 26.27
N GLY A 200 2.51 7.35 27.47
CA GLY A 200 3.53 6.36 27.78
C GLY A 200 4.93 6.67 27.28
N ASN A 201 5.22 7.93 26.94
CA ASN A 201 6.58 8.32 26.59
C ASN A 201 6.88 9.82 26.84
N ASP A 202 8.16 10.17 26.74
CA ASP A 202 8.66 11.56 26.91
C ASP A 202 8.91 12.24 25.55
N VAL A 203 7.94 12.23 24.63
CA VAL A 203 8.03 12.97 23.37
C VAL A 203 7.05 14.13 23.44
N ASP A 204 7.45 15.33 22.97
CA ASP A 204 6.58 16.52 23.04
C ASP A 204 5.73 16.68 21.77
N THR A 205 5.85 15.75 20.82
CA THR A 205 5.34 15.89 19.45
C THR A 205 4.27 14.85 19.08
N ASP A 206 3.82 14.08 20.05
CA ASP A 206 2.79 13.06 19.98
C ASP A 206 1.69 13.38 21.00
N ALA A 207 0.83 12.42 21.34
CA ALA A 207 -0.50 12.69 21.91
C ALA A 207 -0.48 13.49 23.22
N CYS A 208 0.64 13.46 23.94
CA CYS A 208 0.81 14.19 25.19
C CYS A 208 2.19 14.86 25.25
N ARG A 209 2.28 16.10 25.75
CA ARG A 209 3.58 16.73 26.03
C ARG A 209 4.22 16.13 27.28
N LYS A 210 5.54 16.29 27.44
CA LYS A 210 6.29 15.84 28.63
C LYS A 210 5.84 16.45 29.96
N ASP A 211 5.04 17.52 29.92
CA ASP A 211 4.42 18.12 31.10
C ASP A 211 3.01 17.58 31.37
N CYS A 212 2.62 16.49 30.71
CA CYS A 212 1.33 15.82 30.80
C CYS A 212 0.15 16.75 30.56
N LYS A 213 0.36 17.65 29.59
CA LYS A 213 -0.65 18.54 29.04
C LYS A 213 -0.91 18.14 27.61
N GLU A 214 -2.17 18.23 27.22
CA GLU A 214 -2.55 18.05 25.82
C GLU A 214 -1.78 19.04 24.94
N ASN A 215 -1.50 18.63 23.72
CA ASN A 215 -0.95 19.53 22.72
C ASN A 215 -1.89 20.70 22.49
N ILE A 216 -1.30 21.87 22.25
CA ILE A 216 -2.05 23.09 21.99
C ILE A 216 -1.90 23.38 20.52
N CYS A 217 -3.02 23.31 19.80
CA CYS A 217 -3.08 23.81 18.44
C CYS A 217 -2.75 25.31 18.41
N GLY A 218 -1.95 25.75 17.45
CA GLY A 218 -1.58 27.15 17.27
C GLY A 218 -0.37 27.59 18.09
N ASP A 219 0.48 26.66 18.56
CA ASP A 219 1.71 26.98 19.30
C ASP A 219 2.97 27.08 18.42
N GLY A 220 2.81 26.81 17.12
CA GLY A 220 3.82 26.91 16.08
C GLY A 220 4.61 25.62 15.86
N ILE A 221 4.20 24.52 16.50
CA ILE A 221 4.86 23.21 16.42
C ILE A 221 3.85 22.22 15.84
N VAL A 222 4.21 21.46 14.80
CA VAL A 222 3.35 20.40 14.26
C VAL A 222 3.68 19.06 14.93
N ASN A 223 2.76 18.59 15.74
CA ASN A 223 2.82 17.35 16.49
C ASN A 223 2.34 16.17 15.62
N THR A 224 3.30 15.45 15.05
CA THR A 224 3.07 14.43 14.02
C THR A 224 2.19 13.29 14.55
N GLY A 225 1.00 13.14 13.95
CA GLY A 225 0.03 12.11 14.33
C GLY A 225 -1.02 12.57 15.33
N VAL A 226 -0.94 13.83 15.79
CA VAL A 226 -1.96 14.49 16.62
C VAL A 226 -2.63 15.62 15.84
N GLU A 227 -1.83 16.42 15.14
CA GLU A 227 -2.30 17.51 14.27
C GLU A 227 -1.78 17.41 12.84
N GLU A 228 -2.59 17.88 11.90
CA GLU A 228 -2.26 17.90 10.47
C GLU A 228 -1.49 19.17 10.08
N CYS A 229 -1.66 20.24 10.85
CA CYS A 229 -1.01 21.53 10.68
C CYS A 229 -0.86 22.25 12.04
N ASP A 230 -0.06 23.31 12.07
CA ASP A 230 -0.01 24.32 13.11
C ASP A 230 0.64 25.57 12.50
N ASP A 231 -0.05 26.70 12.51
CA ASP A 231 0.41 27.97 11.95
C ASP A 231 0.76 29.03 13.02
N GLY A 232 0.87 28.61 14.28
CA GLY A 232 1.27 29.44 15.41
C GLY A 232 0.20 30.38 15.92
N ASN A 233 -1.08 30.15 15.58
CA ASN A 233 -2.20 30.88 16.16
C ASN A 233 -3.54 30.09 16.11
N ASP A 234 -4.58 30.61 16.77
CA ASP A 234 -5.94 30.00 16.83
C ASP A 234 -6.94 30.63 15.84
N ASN A 235 -6.48 31.43 14.86
CA ASN A 235 -7.40 31.99 13.89
C ASN A 235 -7.86 30.88 12.95
N ASN A 236 -9.13 30.90 12.59
CA ASN A 236 -9.59 30.03 11.52
C ASN A 236 -9.25 30.70 10.18
N ASP A 237 -8.94 29.87 9.17
CA ASP A 237 -8.85 30.25 7.76
C ASP A 237 -7.56 31.02 7.36
N ASP A 238 -6.46 30.89 8.11
CA ASP A 238 -5.13 31.45 7.77
C ASP A 238 -3.99 30.43 7.65
N GLY A 239 -4.32 29.15 7.64
CA GLY A 239 -3.41 28.04 7.34
C GLY A 239 -3.74 26.77 8.13
N CYS A 240 -4.18 26.95 9.37
CA CYS A 240 -4.63 25.89 10.25
C CYS A 240 -5.87 26.35 11.02
N ASN A 241 -6.86 25.50 11.23
CA ASN A 241 -8.01 25.90 12.05
C ASN A 241 -7.76 25.65 13.55
N GLN A 242 -8.66 26.13 14.41
CA GLN A 242 -8.59 25.91 15.88
C GLN A 242 -8.65 24.44 16.34
N HIS A 243 -8.86 23.49 15.43
CA HIS A 243 -8.82 22.04 15.68
C HIS A 243 -7.64 21.37 14.99
N CYS A 244 -6.69 22.16 14.49
CA CYS A 244 -5.45 21.71 13.90
C CYS A 244 -5.59 20.83 12.64
N GLU A 245 -6.62 21.14 11.87
CA GLU A 245 -6.90 20.59 10.55
C GLU A 245 -6.46 21.60 9.48
N ALA A 246 -5.82 21.12 8.43
CA ALA A 246 -5.25 21.98 7.38
C ALA A 246 -6.34 22.82 6.68
N CYS A 247 -6.09 24.13 6.56
CA CYS A 247 -6.83 25.03 5.67
C CYS A 247 -6.02 25.27 4.39
N PRO A 248 -6.68 25.49 3.24
CA PRO A 248 -8.14 25.57 3.04
C PRO A 248 -8.82 24.20 2.96
N ARG A 249 -10.10 24.13 3.39
CA ARG A 249 -10.92 22.91 3.32
C ARG A 249 -11.81 22.93 2.08
N CYS A 250 -11.24 22.61 0.93
CA CYS A 250 -11.99 22.52 -0.32
C CYS A 250 -13.24 21.65 -0.16
N GLY A 251 -14.41 22.22 -0.42
CA GLY A 251 -15.69 21.54 -0.36
C GLY A 251 -16.51 21.78 0.90
N ASN A 252 -16.20 22.82 1.68
CA ASN A 252 -16.96 23.17 2.89
C ASN A 252 -18.10 24.17 2.62
N GLY A 253 -18.18 24.70 1.40
CA GLY A 253 -19.18 25.64 0.90
C GLY A 253 -18.78 27.10 1.09
N VAL A 254 -17.54 27.37 1.48
CA VAL A 254 -17.01 28.69 1.82
C VAL A 254 -15.68 28.90 1.12
N THR A 255 -15.62 29.89 0.22
CA THR A 255 -14.35 30.30 -0.40
C THR A 255 -13.52 31.14 0.58
N GLU A 256 -12.28 30.72 0.84
CA GLU A 256 -11.32 31.32 1.78
C GLU A 256 -10.05 31.85 1.05
N PRO A 257 -10.11 33.01 0.35
CA PRO A 257 -8.98 33.51 -0.44
C PRO A 257 -7.71 33.82 0.36
N ALA A 258 -7.86 34.07 1.67
CA ALA A 258 -6.74 34.34 2.57
C ALA A 258 -5.88 33.09 2.85
N ALA A 259 -6.51 31.91 2.84
CA ALA A 259 -5.86 30.61 2.95
C ALA A 259 -5.33 30.08 1.60
N GLY A 260 -5.54 30.82 0.49
CA GLY A 260 -5.07 30.44 -0.85
C GLY A 260 -6.09 29.67 -1.70
N GLU A 261 -7.35 29.63 -1.29
CA GLU A 261 -8.44 29.02 -2.04
C GLU A 261 -8.97 29.92 -3.16
N GLU A 262 -9.11 29.37 -4.38
CA GLU A 262 -9.61 30.08 -5.56
C GLU A 262 -11.08 29.78 -5.87
N CYS A 263 -11.61 28.64 -5.40
CA CYS A 263 -13.01 28.22 -5.49
C CYS A 263 -13.39 27.28 -4.34
N ASP A 264 -14.69 27.11 -4.08
CA ASP A 264 -15.26 26.08 -3.19
C ASP A 264 -16.72 25.85 -3.61
N ASP A 265 -17.11 24.62 -3.91
CA ASP A 265 -18.46 24.22 -4.33
C ASP A 265 -19.21 23.34 -3.31
N GLY A 266 -18.72 23.29 -2.07
CA GLY A 266 -19.40 22.64 -0.95
C GLY A 266 -19.37 21.12 -0.97
N ASN A 267 -18.50 20.51 -1.77
CA ASN A 267 -18.28 19.08 -1.75
C ASN A 267 -16.86 18.68 -2.20
N THR A 268 -16.54 17.38 -2.12
CA THR A 268 -15.19 16.86 -2.42
C THR A 268 -15.14 16.03 -3.71
N ILE A 269 -16.00 16.37 -4.67
CA ILE A 269 -15.97 15.80 -6.01
C ILE A 269 -14.97 16.64 -6.82
N ASN A 270 -14.23 16.02 -7.74
CA ASN A 270 -13.26 16.75 -8.57
C ASN A 270 -13.83 17.15 -9.95
N HIS A 271 -15.01 16.61 -10.31
CA HIS A 271 -15.62 16.74 -11.66
C HIS A 271 -16.68 17.85 -11.74
N ASP A 272 -16.71 18.73 -10.75
CA ASP A 272 -17.62 19.86 -10.62
C ASP A 272 -16.85 21.18 -10.60
N GLU A 273 -17.48 22.25 -10.10
CA GLU A 273 -17.01 23.62 -10.33
C GLU A 273 -15.67 23.90 -9.65
N CYS A 274 -15.31 23.12 -8.62
CA CYS A 274 -14.06 23.23 -7.91
C CYS A 274 -13.38 21.87 -7.67
N ARG A 275 -12.07 21.77 -7.94
CA ARG A 275 -11.27 20.59 -7.61
C ARG A 275 -10.91 20.60 -6.13
N ASN A 276 -10.76 19.42 -5.52
CA ASN A 276 -10.39 19.21 -4.10
C ASN A 276 -9.07 19.86 -3.64
N ASP A 277 -8.31 20.50 -4.52
CA ASP A 277 -7.15 21.34 -4.16
C ASP A 277 -7.47 22.85 -4.24
N CYS A 278 -8.75 23.21 -4.11
CA CYS A 278 -9.24 24.59 -4.07
C CYS A 278 -8.99 25.39 -5.35
N LYS A 279 -8.91 24.71 -6.49
CA LYS A 279 -8.70 25.34 -7.81
C LYS A 279 -9.82 24.99 -8.77
N PRO A 280 -10.21 25.92 -9.65
CA PRO A 280 -11.25 25.66 -10.62
C PRO A 280 -10.81 24.54 -11.57
N ALA A 281 -11.77 23.71 -11.99
CA ALA A 281 -11.56 22.74 -13.07
C ALA A 281 -11.17 23.50 -14.36
N VAL A 282 -10.11 23.03 -15.04
CA VAL A 282 -9.61 23.66 -16.26
C VAL A 282 -9.32 22.60 -17.30
N CYS A 283 -9.93 22.78 -18.47
CA CYS A 283 -9.62 22.00 -19.66
C CYS A 283 -8.12 21.75 -19.89
N GLY A 284 -7.75 20.46 -19.93
CA GLY A 284 -6.41 19.93 -20.06
C GLY A 284 -5.72 19.60 -18.74
N ASP A 285 -6.44 19.47 -17.63
CA ASP A 285 -5.89 19.10 -16.31
C ASP A 285 -6.09 17.62 -15.93
N GLY A 286 -6.77 16.87 -16.80
CA GLY A 286 -6.97 15.42 -16.74
C GLY A 286 -8.23 15.00 -16.00
N ILE A 287 -9.15 15.95 -15.76
CA ILE A 287 -10.37 15.75 -14.98
C ILE A 287 -11.55 16.36 -15.73
N ASP A 288 -12.54 15.53 -16.08
CA ASP A 288 -13.74 15.99 -16.80
C ASP A 288 -14.58 16.95 -15.92
N GLY A 289 -14.50 18.25 -16.17
CA GLY A 289 -15.23 19.28 -15.42
C GLY A 289 -16.66 19.57 -15.91
N PRO A 290 -17.42 20.44 -15.23
CA PRO A 290 -18.79 20.80 -15.61
C PRO A 290 -18.81 21.65 -16.90
N GLY A 291 -19.35 21.06 -17.97
CA GLY A 291 -19.42 21.69 -19.31
C GLY A 291 -18.40 21.13 -20.31
N GLU A 292 -17.47 20.31 -19.82
CA GLU A 292 -16.50 19.56 -20.60
C GLU A 292 -17.12 18.22 -21.04
N GLU A 293 -16.86 17.82 -22.28
CA GLU A 293 -17.26 16.51 -22.82
C GLU A 293 -16.13 15.47 -22.74
N CYS A 294 -14.91 15.95 -22.48
CA CYS A 294 -13.68 15.20 -22.24
C CYS A 294 -12.62 16.11 -21.60
N ASP A 295 -11.61 15.51 -20.97
CA ASP A 295 -10.31 16.12 -20.62
C ASP A 295 -9.20 15.04 -20.64
N ASP A 296 -8.15 15.24 -21.44
CA ASP A 296 -7.04 14.29 -21.61
C ASP A 296 -5.72 14.74 -20.94
N GLY A 297 -5.80 15.72 -20.02
CA GLY A 297 -4.66 16.17 -19.21
C GLY A 297 -3.59 16.91 -19.99
N ASN A 298 -3.93 17.40 -21.18
CA ASN A 298 -3.02 18.19 -21.98
C ASN A 298 -3.78 19.23 -22.84
N THR A 299 -3.03 20.08 -23.54
CA THR A 299 -3.58 21.14 -24.40
C THR A 299 -3.25 20.89 -25.88
N ASN A 300 -3.23 19.62 -26.28
CA ASN A 300 -3.03 19.23 -27.66
C ASN A 300 -4.35 19.16 -28.41
N GLN A 301 -4.53 20.14 -29.29
CA GLN A 301 -5.70 20.30 -30.15
C GLN A 301 -6.00 19.10 -31.06
N ASN A 302 -5.04 18.20 -31.29
CA ASN A 302 -5.15 17.06 -32.20
C ASN A 302 -5.17 15.70 -31.48
N ASP A 303 -5.56 15.66 -30.22
CA ASP A 303 -5.75 14.41 -29.46
C ASP A 303 -7.25 14.11 -29.27
N THR A 304 -7.59 13.13 -28.44
CA THR A 304 -8.95 12.64 -28.24
C THR A 304 -9.85 13.71 -27.63
N CYS A 305 -9.25 14.66 -26.92
CA CYS A 305 -9.93 15.85 -26.43
C CYS A 305 -9.34 17.14 -27.03
N ARG A 306 -10.21 18.00 -27.54
CA ARG A 306 -9.83 19.33 -28.04
C ARG A 306 -9.56 20.27 -26.86
N ASN A 307 -8.76 21.32 -27.09
CA ASN A 307 -8.45 22.38 -26.11
C ASN A 307 -9.64 23.25 -25.66
N ASP A 308 -10.84 23.01 -26.20
CA ASP A 308 -12.12 23.56 -25.73
C ASP A 308 -12.98 22.51 -24.99
N CYS A 309 -12.35 21.38 -24.65
CA CYS A 309 -12.90 20.23 -23.95
C CYS A 309 -14.16 19.66 -24.60
N LYS A 310 -14.09 19.59 -25.94
CA LYS A 310 -15.00 18.83 -26.78
C LYS A 310 -14.30 17.62 -27.37
N VAL A 311 -15.05 16.53 -27.49
CA VAL A 311 -14.56 15.34 -28.16
C VAL A 311 -14.37 15.67 -29.64
N ASN A 312 -13.30 15.20 -30.25
CA ASN A 312 -13.15 15.31 -31.70
C ASN A 312 -14.19 14.41 -32.40
N LEU A 313 -14.91 14.97 -33.36
CA LEU A 313 -15.97 14.28 -34.12
C LEU A 313 -15.47 14.01 -35.53
N CYS A 314 -15.70 12.78 -36.00
CA CYS A 314 -15.53 12.43 -37.41
C CYS A 314 -16.19 13.45 -38.33
N GLY A 315 -15.43 13.95 -39.30
CA GLY A 315 -15.86 14.94 -40.29
C GLY A 315 -15.55 16.39 -39.91
N ASP A 316 -14.65 16.63 -38.96
CA ASP A 316 -14.27 17.98 -38.51
C ASP A 316 -12.98 18.52 -39.18
N GLY A 317 -12.38 17.72 -40.07
CA GLY A 317 -11.18 18.03 -40.83
C GLY A 317 -9.88 17.62 -40.12
N VAL A 318 -9.93 16.91 -39.00
CA VAL A 318 -8.76 16.53 -38.19
C VAL A 318 -8.72 15.03 -37.95
N ILE A 319 -7.74 14.34 -38.56
CA ILE A 319 -7.57 12.88 -38.38
C ILE A 319 -7.00 12.56 -36.99
N LEU A 320 -7.80 11.92 -36.13
CA LEU A 320 -7.35 11.43 -34.83
C LEU A 320 -6.66 10.05 -34.91
N THR A 321 -5.34 10.03 -34.77
CA THR A 321 -4.54 8.79 -34.88
C THR A 321 -4.93 7.76 -33.80
N GLY A 322 -5.56 6.66 -34.19
CA GLY A 322 -5.92 5.54 -33.31
C GLY A 322 -7.41 5.39 -33.01
N ARG A 323 -8.22 6.41 -33.34
CA ARG A 323 -9.70 6.35 -33.30
C ARG A 323 -10.29 6.49 -34.70
N GLU A 324 -9.70 7.34 -35.53
CA GLU A 324 -10.13 7.60 -36.91
C GLU A 324 -9.01 7.21 -37.88
N LEU A 325 -9.39 6.58 -38.99
CA LEU A 325 -8.46 6.16 -40.05
C LEU A 325 -8.38 7.20 -41.17
N CYS A 326 -9.37 8.09 -41.28
CA CYS A 326 -9.47 9.21 -42.21
C CYS A 326 -10.40 10.29 -41.67
N ASP A 327 -10.37 11.48 -42.25
CA ASP A 327 -11.33 12.58 -42.04
C ASP A 327 -11.26 13.49 -43.27
N ASP A 328 -12.40 13.72 -43.94
CA ASP A 328 -12.54 14.56 -45.13
C ASP A 328 -13.38 15.83 -44.88
N GLY A 329 -13.54 16.22 -43.61
CA GLY A 329 -14.17 17.48 -43.22
C GLY A 329 -15.70 17.48 -43.30
N ASN A 330 -16.32 16.30 -43.44
CA ASN A 330 -17.76 16.13 -43.30
C ASN A 330 -18.13 14.66 -42.97
N ASN A 331 -19.42 14.35 -42.78
CA ASN A 331 -19.91 12.99 -42.43
C ASN A 331 -20.69 12.32 -43.57
N ILE A 332 -20.42 12.71 -44.81
CA ILE A 332 -21.00 12.07 -45.98
C ILE A 332 -20.23 10.76 -46.21
N ASN A 333 -20.93 9.75 -46.70
CA ASN A 333 -20.27 8.51 -47.09
C ASN A 333 -19.88 8.63 -48.57
N HIS A 334 -18.72 8.07 -48.92
CA HIS A 334 -18.24 7.88 -50.29
C HIS A 334 -17.65 9.14 -50.97
N ASP A 335 -17.26 10.16 -50.22
CA ASP A 335 -16.58 11.37 -50.72
C ASP A 335 -15.11 11.50 -50.28
N GLY A 336 -14.57 10.48 -49.63
CA GLY A 336 -13.14 10.37 -49.30
C GLY A 336 -12.91 9.52 -48.05
N CYS A 337 -13.75 9.70 -47.05
CA CYS A 337 -13.81 8.94 -45.81
C CYS A 337 -15.22 8.38 -45.60
N SER A 338 -15.38 7.36 -44.76
CA SER A 338 -16.72 6.96 -44.31
C SER A 338 -17.24 7.95 -43.27
N GLY A 339 -18.56 8.12 -43.16
CA GLY A 339 -19.18 9.05 -42.19
C GLY A 339 -19.02 8.65 -40.71
N ASP A 340 -18.40 7.49 -40.45
CA ASP A 340 -17.92 7.03 -39.15
C ASP A 340 -16.38 7.08 -39.00
N CYS A 341 -15.66 7.54 -40.02
CA CYS A 341 -14.21 7.74 -40.07
C CYS A 341 -13.35 6.49 -39.81
N LEU A 342 -13.95 5.30 -39.94
CA LEU A 342 -13.28 4.01 -39.74
C LEU A 342 -12.84 3.34 -41.05
N SER A 343 -13.16 3.90 -42.22
CA SER A 343 -12.94 3.23 -43.51
C SER A 343 -12.42 4.20 -44.58
N CYS A 344 -11.34 3.81 -45.26
CA CYS A 344 -10.72 4.61 -46.31
C CYS A 344 -10.02 3.73 -47.37
N PRO A 345 -10.25 3.92 -48.69
CA PRO A 345 -11.38 4.59 -49.33
C PRO A 345 -12.60 3.65 -49.43
N ASN A 346 -13.81 4.20 -49.30
CA ASN A 346 -15.07 3.44 -49.37
C ASN A 346 -15.66 3.55 -50.79
N ILE A 347 -15.10 2.77 -51.72
CA ILE A 347 -15.64 2.55 -53.08
C ILE A 347 -16.30 1.17 -53.08
N ILE A 348 -17.61 1.09 -53.32
CA ILE A 348 -18.38 -0.18 -53.31
C ILE A 348 -18.61 -0.61 -54.74
N CYS A 349 -17.90 -1.65 -55.17
CA CYS A 349 -18.09 -2.22 -56.50
C CYS A 349 -19.40 -3.00 -56.60
N GLY A 350 -20.22 -2.75 -57.62
CA GLY A 350 -21.42 -3.54 -57.91
C GLY A 350 -22.73 -2.92 -57.41
N ASP A 351 -22.81 -1.60 -57.25
CA ASP A 351 -24.04 -0.89 -56.88
C ASP A 351 -24.76 -0.23 -58.08
N GLY A 352 -24.12 -0.26 -59.24
CA GLY A 352 -24.62 0.21 -60.53
C GLY A 352 -24.29 1.68 -60.80
N ILE A 353 -23.43 2.30 -60.00
CA ILE A 353 -23.15 3.73 -60.06
C ILE A 353 -21.63 4.00 -60.14
N PRO A 354 -21.13 4.43 -61.32
CA PRO A 354 -19.73 4.83 -61.50
C PRO A 354 -19.29 6.00 -60.57
N GLN A 355 -18.44 5.76 -59.56
CA GLN A 355 -17.98 6.73 -58.55
C GLN A 355 -16.44 6.71 -58.34
N GLY A 356 -15.81 7.90 -58.38
CA GLY A 356 -14.42 8.08 -57.97
C GLY A 356 -13.38 7.43 -58.91
N SER A 357 -12.48 6.61 -58.35
CA SER A 357 -11.34 5.99 -59.05
C SER A 357 -11.56 4.53 -59.48
N GLU A 358 -12.79 4.05 -59.48
CA GLU A 358 -13.12 2.72 -60.01
C GLU A 358 -13.05 2.71 -61.54
N GLN A 359 -12.58 1.58 -62.09
CA GLN A 359 -12.46 1.44 -63.54
C GLN A 359 -13.78 1.01 -64.17
N CYS A 360 -14.67 0.38 -63.41
CA CYS A 360 -16.00 -0.09 -63.81
C CYS A 360 -16.89 -0.31 -62.57
N ASP A 361 -18.22 -0.27 -62.76
CA ASP A 361 -19.25 -0.77 -61.83
C ASP A 361 -20.46 -1.21 -62.69
N ASP A 362 -20.91 -2.46 -62.54
CA ASP A 362 -22.02 -3.05 -63.30
C ASP A 362 -23.21 -3.50 -62.45
N GLY A 363 -23.29 -3.05 -61.19
CA GLY A 363 -24.44 -3.32 -60.33
C GLY A 363 -24.51 -4.74 -59.78
N ASN A 364 -23.43 -5.51 -59.85
CA ASN A 364 -23.38 -6.84 -59.26
C ASN A 364 -21.96 -7.25 -58.78
N PHE A 365 -21.82 -8.41 -58.12
CA PHE A 365 -20.57 -8.91 -57.54
C PHE A 365 -20.06 -10.21 -58.23
N ASP A 366 -20.28 -10.37 -59.54
CA ASP A 366 -19.91 -11.56 -60.29
C ASP A 366 -18.57 -11.39 -61.02
N ASP A 367 -17.50 -11.96 -60.47
CA ASP A 367 -16.16 -11.94 -61.10
C ASP A 367 -16.08 -12.60 -62.50
N THR A 368 -17.17 -13.18 -63.02
CA THR A 368 -17.22 -13.80 -64.34
C THR A 368 -17.63 -12.86 -65.46
N ASP A 369 -18.19 -11.68 -65.19
CA ASP A 369 -18.50 -10.65 -66.18
C ASP A 369 -17.29 -9.74 -66.47
N ASP A 370 -17.55 -8.57 -67.05
CA ASP A 370 -16.51 -7.65 -67.51
C ASP A 370 -15.94 -6.76 -66.38
N CYS A 371 -16.64 -6.66 -65.23
CA CYS A 371 -16.24 -5.89 -64.07
C CYS A 371 -16.06 -6.76 -62.82
N LYS A 372 -14.82 -6.93 -62.38
CA LYS A 372 -14.56 -7.73 -61.18
C LYS A 372 -15.06 -7.04 -59.91
N THR A 373 -15.27 -7.83 -58.87
CA THR A 373 -15.60 -7.37 -57.51
C THR A 373 -14.56 -6.43 -56.88
N ASP A 374 -13.37 -6.30 -57.48
CA ASP A 374 -12.33 -5.34 -57.09
C ASP A 374 -12.31 -4.06 -57.93
N CYS A 375 -13.36 -3.81 -58.73
CA CYS A 375 -13.54 -2.61 -59.55
C CYS A 375 -12.46 -2.38 -60.61
N THR A 376 -11.96 -3.50 -61.14
CA THR A 376 -11.05 -3.55 -62.29
C THR A 376 -11.67 -4.33 -63.45
N PHE A 377 -11.39 -3.90 -64.68
CA PHE A 377 -11.80 -4.64 -65.87
C PHE A 377 -11.11 -6.01 -65.92
N LYS A 378 -11.86 -7.04 -66.32
CA LYS A 378 -11.33 -8.41 -66.45
C LYS A 378 -10.19 -8.52 -67.48
N THR A 379 -10.21 -7.70 -68.53
CA THR A 379 -9.13 -7.51 -69.51
C THR A 379 -9.28 -6.12 -70.16
N PRO A 380 -8.20 -5.37 -70.42
CA PRO A 380 -8.29 -4.11 -71.15
C PRO A 380 -8.82 -4.37 -72.58
N PRO A 381 -9.66 -3.47 -73.15
CA PRO A 381 -10.24 -3.69 -74.46
C PRO A 381 -9.14 -3.74 -75.54
N ALA A 382 -9.12 -4.82 -76.31
CA ALA A 382 -8.37 -4.89 -77.56
C ALA A 382 -9.03 -3.93 -78.58
N PRO A 383 -8.25 -3.17 -79.38
CA PRO A 383 -8.81 -2.31 -80.42
C PRO A 383 -9.54 -3.17 -81.47
N PRO A 384 -10.68 -2.71 -82.02
CA PRO A 384 -11.36 -3.43 -83.08
C PRO A 384 -10.46 -3.48 -84.33
N SER A 385 -10.54 -4.61 -85.01
CA SER A 385 -9.85 -4.97 -86.24
C SER A 385 -9.91 -3.85 -87.29
N ALA A 386 -8.82 -3.71 -88.03
CA ALA A 386 -8.45 -2.54 -88.80
C ALA A 386 -9.30 -2.32 -90.06
N CYS A 387 -10.42 -1.63 -89.91
CA CYS A 387 -11.11 -1.01 -91.04
C CYS A 387 -10.18 0.00 -91.74
N GLY A 388 -10.05 -0.11 -93.07
CA GLY A 388 -9.19 0.73 -93.90
C GLY A 388 -7.83 0.12 -94.24
N ASP A 389 -7.70 -1.20 -94.23
CA ASP A 389 -6.45 -1.92 -94.57
C ASP A 389 -6.43 -2.47 -96.02
N GLY A 390 -7.54 -2.32 -96.73
CA GLY A 390 -7.75 -2.71 -98.12
C GLY A 390 -8.22 -4.16 -98.28
N VAL A 391 -8.60 -4.84 -97.20
CA VAL A 391 -9.01 -6.25 -97.20
C VAL A 391 -10.28 -6.43 -96.38
N VAL A 392 -11.37 -6.89 -97.02
CA VAL A 392 -12.62 -7.21 -96.31
C VAL A 392 -12.44 -8.48 -95.46
N ASN A 393 -12.40 -8.30 -94.14
CA ASN A 393 -12.28 -9.36 -93.13
C ASN A 393 -13.65 -9.89 -92.67
N GLU A 394 -13.64 -11.02 -91.94
CA GLU A 394 -14.87 -11.65 -91.41
C GLU A 394 -15.51 -10.74 -90.34
N GLY A 395 -16.54 -9.99 -90.72
CA GLY A 395 -17.23 -9.00 -89.88
C GLY A 395 -17.40 -7.62 -90.54
N GLU A 396 -16.65 -7.34 -91.61
CA GLU A 396 -16.72 -6.09 -92.38
C GLU A 396 -17.67 -6.25 -93.59
N GLN A 397 -18.45 -5.22 -93.90
CA GLN A 397 -19.32 -5.21 -95.08
C GLN A 397 -18.60 -4.66 -96.32
N CYS A 398 -17.66 -3.73 -96.12
CA CYS A 398 -16.75 -3.18 -97.11
C CYS A 398 -15.41 -2.80 -96.45
N ASP A 399 -14.36 -2.57 -97.25
CA ASP A 399 -13.08 -1.95 -96.87
C ASP A 399 -12.43 -1.42 -98.16
N ASP A 400 -12.10 -0.13 -98.21
CA ASP A 400 -11.48 0.55 -99.35
C ASP A 400 -10.06 1.06 -99.10
N GLY A 401 -9.43 0.63 -98.01
CA GLY A 401 -8.02 0.86 -97.73
C GLY A 401 -7.68 2.23 -97.15
N ASP A 402 -8.67 3.00 -96.72
CA ASP A 402 -8.49 4.15 -95.84
C ASP A 402 -9.63 4.27 -94.80
N VAL A 403 -9.57 5.29 -93.93
CA VAL A 403 -10.50 5.49 -92.81
C VAL A 403 -11.29 6.79 -92.99
N LEU A 404 -11.45 7.27 -94.23
CA LEU A 404 -12.15 8.51 -94.53
C LEU A 404 -13.58 8.22 -94.97
N ASP A 405 -14.55 8.89 -94.35
CA ASP A 405 -15.97 8.76 -94.72
C ASP A 405 -16.31 9.60 -95.98
N ASP A 406 -15.54 9.47 -97.06
CA ASP A 406 -15.74 10.25 -98.29
C ASP A 406 -15.76 9.42 -99.59
N ASN A 407 -15.57 8.11 -99.49
CA ASN A 407 -15.41 7.15 -100.58
C ASN A 407 -16.32 5.91 -100.41
N ALA A 408 -15.88 4.71 -100.80
CA ALA A 408 -16.76 3.55 -101.04
C ALA A 408 -17.17 2.80 -99.76
N CYS A 409 -16.58 3.13 -98.61
CA CYS A 409 -16.85 2.52 -97.33
C CYS A 409 -16.78 3.53 -96.17
N LYS A 410 -17.57 3.34 -95.11
CA LYS A 410 -17.45 4.13 -93.87
C LYS A 410 -16.30 3.62 -93.01
N ASN A 411 -15.78 4.46 -92.12
CA ASN A 411 -14.70 4.14 -91.18
C ASN A 411 -15.05 3.04 -90.16
N ASP A 412 -16.33 2.65 -90.08
CA ASP A 412 -16.84 1.52 -89.30
C ASP A 412 -17.07 0.24 -90.14
N CYS A 413 -16.58 0.25 -91.38
CA CYS A 413 -16.65 -0.84 -92.35
C CYS A 413 -18.08 -1.26 -92.74
N SER A 414 -18.99 -0.28 -92.70
CA SER A 414 -20.35 -0.39 -93.24
C SER A 414 -20.50 0.34 -94.58
N HIS A 415 -21.42 -0.13 -95.43
CA HIS A 415 -21.73 0.54 -96.69
C HIS A 415 -22.37 1.92 -96.44
N ASN A 416 -22.11 2.87 -97.33
CA ASN A 416 -22.86 4.12 -97.36
C ASN A 416 -24.35 3.88 -97.64
N VAL A 417 -25.22 4.73 -97.07
CA VAL A 417 -26.67 4.62 -97.19
C VAL A 417 -27.19 5.96 -97.68
N CYS A 418 -27.83 5.94 -98.85
CA CYS A 418 -28.51 7.10 -99.40
C CYS A 418 -29.51 7.69 -98.38
N GLY A 419 -29.43 9.00 -98.16
CA GLY A 419 -30.27 9.75 -97.23
C GLY A 419 -29.74 9.80 -95.79
N ASP A 420 -28.44 9.63 -95.58
CA ASP A 420 -27.83 9.67 -94.24
C ASP A 420 -27.17 11.01 -93.89
N GLY A 421 -27.24 11.98 -94.80
CA GLY A 421 -26.78 13.36 -94.64
C GLY A 421 -25.34 13.56 -95.08
N VAL A 422 -24.69 12.54 -95.65
CA VAL A 422 -23.29 12.61 -96.10
C VAL A 422 -23.22 12.21 -97.58
N LYS A 423 -22.91 13.17 -98.45
CA LYS A 423 -22.72 12.89 -99.88
C LYS A 423 -21.38 12.20 -100.17
N PHE A 424 -21.41 10.93 -100.57
CA PHE A 424 -20.22 10.16 -100.95
C PHE A 424 -19.87 10.30 -102.44
N SER A 425 -18.71 10.90 -102.72
CA SER A 425 -18.31 11.25 -104.10
C SER A 425 -17.97 10.03 -104.95
N GLY A 426 -18.83 9.69 -105.91
CA GLY A 426 -18.62 8.60 -106.87
C GLY A 426 -19.48 7.36 -106.62
N THR A 427 -20.15 7.29 -105.48
CA THR A 427 -21.17 6.27 -105.16
C THR A 427 -22.58 6.85 -105.28
N GLU A 428 -22.76 8.12 -104.94
CA GLU A 428 -24.03 8.83 -105.08
C GLU A 428 -23.87 10.26 -105.59
N GLU A 429 -24.86 10.77 -106.33
CA GLU A 429 -24.77 12.09 -106.97
C GLU A 429 -25.20 13.22 -106.03
N CYS A 430 -26.02 12.94 -105.02
CA CYS A 430 -26.48 13.84 -103.97
C CYS A 430 -26.83 13.06 -102.69
N ASP A 431 -26.98 13.75 -101.56
CA ASP A 431 -27.59 13.24 -100.33
C ASP A 431 -28.12 14.46 -99.54
N ASP A 432 -29.41 14.47 -99.20
CA ASP A 432 -30.07 15.52 -98.43
C ASP A 432 -30.58 15.06 -97.05
N GLY A 433 -30.09 13.90 -96.58
CA GLY A 433 -30.37 13.37 -95.25
C GLY A 433 -31.71 12.67 -95.08
N ASN A 434 -32.39 12.35 -96.19
CA ASN A 434 -33.59 11.51 -96.17
C ASN A 434 -33.79 10.74 -97.50
N LEU A 435 -34.92 10.03 -97.63
CA LEU A 435 -35.26 9.21 -98.81
C LEU A 435 -36.56 9.68 -99.48
N ASP A 436 -36.96 10.92 -99.28
CA ASP A 436 -38.11 11.52 -99.94
C ASP A 436 -37.69 11.98 -101.35
N ASP A 437 -38.59 11.86 -102.34
CA ASP A 437 -38.35 12.37 -103.68
C ASP A 437 -38.88 13.83 -103.76
N GLY A 438 -38.15 14.75 -104.37
CA GLY A 438 -38.58 16.12 -104.69
C GLY A 438 -38.03 17.25 -103.81
N ASP A 439 -37.17 16.97 -102.83
CA ASP A 439 -36.65 17.94 -101.84
C ASP A 439 -35.15 18.25 -101.96
N GLY A 440 -34.48 17.68 -102.96
CA GLY A 440 -33.10 18.01 -103.30
C GLY A 440 -32.33 16.84 -103.86
N CYS A 441 -32.66 15.63 -103.43
CA CYS A 441 -32.06 14.39 -103.86
C CYS A 441 -33.10 13.26 -103.90
N SER A 442 -33.15 12.47 -104.98
CA SER A 442 -34.12 11.37 -105.05
C SER A 442 -33.82 10.30 -104.00
N ALA A 443 -34.79 9.45 -103.67
CA ALA A 443 -34.62 8.26 -102.84
C ALA A 443 -33.58 7.23 -103.36
N THR A 444 -33.08 7.42 -104.59
CA THR A 444 -31.99 6.62 -105.19
C THR A 444 -30.66 7.38 -105.31
N CYS A 445 -30.56 8.53 -104.63
CA CYS A 445 -29.43 9.43 -104.60
C CYS A 445 -28.86 9.84 -105.97
N THR A 446 -29.78 10.14 -106.88
CA THR A 446 -29.53 10.86 -108.14
C THR A 446 -30.02 12.29 -108.04
N ASP A 447 -29.27 13.24 -108.60
CA ASP A 447 -29.67 14.65 -108.64
C ASP A 447 -31.02 14.77 -109.36
N GLU A 448 -32.02 15.33 -108.68
CA GLU A 448 -33.33 15.53 -109.26
C GLU A 448 -33.28 16.73 -110.22
N THR A 449 -33.49 16.48 -111.51
CA THR A 449 -33.52 17.58 -112.48
C THR A 449 -34.74 18.47 -112.24
N PRO A 450 -34.62 19.81 -112.29
CA PRO A 450 -35.70 20.72 -111.90
C PRO A 450 -36.88 20.59 -112.87
N GLY A 451 -37.97 20.01 -112.39
CA GLY A 451 -39.17 19.79 -113.19
C GLY A 451 -40.38 19.52 -112.31
N ASP A 452 -41.20 20.56 -112.19
CA ASP A 452 -42.61 20.57 -111.82
C ASP A 452 -42.93 20.65 -110.31
N ASP A 453 -42.91 21.90 -109.84
CA ASP A 453 -43.84 22.50 -108.87
C ASP A 453 -45.22 21.83 -108.86
N ASP A 454 -45.76 21.52 -107.68
CA ASP A 454 -47.16 21.77 -107.33
C ASP A 454 -47.41 21.63 -105.80
N GLY A 455 -47.27 22.76 -105.08
CA GLY A 455 -48.41 23.34 -104.34
C GLY A 455 -48.76 22.87 -102.91
N GLU A 456 -48.48 23.81 -101.98
CA GLU A 456 -49.26 24.21 -100.78
C GLU A 456 -49.06 23.48 -99.43
N ASP A 457 -47.98 23.89 -98.76
CA ASP A 457 -47.94 24.72 -97.54
C ASP A 457 -48.94 24.49 -96.38
N GLY A 458 -48.35 24.23 -95.21
CA GLY A 458 -48.67 25.04 -94.04
C GLY A 458 -48.34 24.42 -92.69
N HIS A 459 -47.10 24.57 -92.21
CA HIS A 459 -46.75 24.76 -90.78
C HIS A 459 -45.42 25.54 -90.71
N SER A 460 -45.49 26.79 -90.25
CA SER A 460 -44.33 27.69 -90.12
C SER A 460 -43.81 27.70 -88.69
N ASP A 461 -42.54 27.31 -88.53
CA ASP A 461 -41.67 27.78 -87.46
C ASP A 461 -41.35 29.27 -87.66
N GLU A 462 -41.19 29.99 -86.55
CA GLU A 462 -40.72 31.38 -86.54
C GLU A 462 -39.40 31.47 -85.79
N SER A 463 -38.35 31.94 -86.48
CA SER A 463 -37.17 32.54 -85.87
C SER A 463 -36.68 33.74 -86.71
N GLU A 464 -36.44 34.84 -86.00
CA GLU A 464 -35.54 35.98 -86.32
C GLU A 464 -35.93 37.01 -87.42
N LEU A 465 -36.06 38.31 -87.06
CA LEU A 465 -34.93 39.26 -86.97
C LEU A 465 -35.38 40.73 -86.68
N GLU A 466 -34.51 41.40 -85.93
CA GLU A 466 -34.41 42.80 -85.49
C GLU A 466 -34.58 43.93 -86.54
N LEU A 467 -34.82 45.17 -86.08
CA LEU A 467 -34.10 46.38 -86.55
C LEU A 467 -34.25 47.62 -85.62
N GLY A 468 -33.13 48.04 -84.99
CA GLY A 468 -32.61 49.43 -84.97
C GLY A 468 -32.88 50.31 -83.72
N SER A 469 -31.95 51.12 -83.19
CA SER A 469 -30.57 51.49 -83.57
C SER A 469 -29.92 52.44 -82.50
N SER A 470 -28.58 52.35 -82.36
CA SER A 470 -27.57 53.40 -82.04
C SER A 470 -27.46 53.96 -80.59
N ALA A 471 -26.30 54.24 -79.95
CA ALA A 471 -24.84 54.24 -80.24
C ALA A 471 -24.09 54.34 -78.87
N GLN A 472 -23.03 53.57 -78.53
CA GLN A 472 -21.59 53.63 -78.89
C GLN A 472 -20.74 54.69 -78.13
N LEU A 473 -19.76 54.28 -77.29
CA LEU A 473 -18.29 54.40 -77.53
C LEU A 473 -17.39 54.01 -76.31
N ALA A 474 -16.44 53.08 -76.58
CA ALA A 474 -15.01 52.99 -76.18
C ALA A 474 -14.55 53.15 -74.70
N GLY A 475 -13.56 52.41 -74.16
CA GLY A 475 -12.62 51.42 -74.68
C GLY A 475 -11.32 51.34 -73.83
N LYS A 476 -10.69 50.15 -73.84
CA LYS A 476 -9.26 49.79 -73.64
C LYS A 476 -8.57 49.77 -72.25
N SER A 477 -8.05 48.57 -71.96
CA SER A 477 -6.66 48.17 -71.62
C SER A 477 -5.76 49.06 -70.77
N GLY A 478 -5.08 48.45 -69.78
CA GLY A 478 -3.66 48.76 -69.50
C GLY A 478 -3.18 48.71 -68.03
N VAL A 479 -2.43 47.66 -67.72
CA VAL A 479 -1.15 47.57 -66.96
C VAL A 479 -0.79 48.59 -65.83
N THR A 480 -0.38 48.03 -64.69
CA THR A 480 0.67 48.45 -63.72
C THR A 480 0.63 49.77 -62.94
N ALA A 481 1.05 49.63 -61.67
CA ALA A 481 1.95 50.48 -60.87
C ALA A 481 1.36 51.33 -59.73
N GLN A 482 1.79 50.94 -58.52
CA GLN A 482 2.39 51.73 -57.44
C GLN A 482 1.72 53.00 -56.86
N GLY A 483 1.79 53.04 -55.52
CA GLY A 483 1.79 54.25 -54.69
C GLY A 483 0.49 54.37 -53.88
N GLY A 484 0.48 54.49 -52.56
CA GLY A 484 1.54 54.73 -51.59
C GLY A 484 0.95 55.51 -50.42
N CYS A 485 1.54 55.33 -49.25
CA CYS A 485 1.56 56.24 -48.10
C CYS A 485 0.23 56.75 -47.48
N SER A 486 -0.05 56.37 -46.24
CA SER A 486 0.57 56.97 -45.03
C SER A 486 0.00 56.25 -43.80
N LEU A 487 0.79 55.72 -42.86
CA LEU A 487 1.81 56.35 -42.01
C LEU A 487 1.20 57.29 -40.96
N VAL A 488 0.99 56.76 -39.75
CA VAL A 488 1.36 57.37 -38.45
C VAL A 488 1.70 56.16 -37.56
N LEU A 489 2.98 55.79 -37.43
CA LEU A 489 3.94 56.27 -36.40
C LEU A 489 3.40 56.06 -34.98
N GLY A 490 4.10 55.42 -34.06
CA GLY A 490 5.50 55.01 -33.99
C GLY A 490 5.74 54.68 -32.52
N GLY A 491 6.42 53.58 -32.22
CA GLY A 491 7.81 53.63 -31.75
C GLY A 491 7.81 53.65 -30.21
N SER A 492 8.50 52.77 -29.50
CA SER A 492 9.92 52.36 -29.64
C SER A 492 10.11 51.05 -28.85
N ALA A 493 10.70 49.96 -29.37
CA ALA A 493 12.11 49.74 -29.76
C ALA A 493 13.10 50.11 -28.63
N GLU A 494 14.11 49.34 -28.22
CA GLU A 494 14.75 48.13 -28.74
C GLU A 494 15.81 47.66 -27.71
N SER A 495 16.16 46.38 -27.78
CA SER A 495 17.51 45.80 -27.62
C SER A 495 18.30 45.97 -26.31
N LEU A 496 18.75 44.82 -25.76
CA LEU A 496 20.14 44.36 -25.98
C LEU A 496 20.36 42.92 -25.50
N ALA A 497 21.12 42.20 -26.32
CA ALA A 497 21.58 40.84 -26.15
C ALA A 497 22.67 40.69 -25.07
N GLY A 498 22.86 39.46 -24.58
CA GLY A 498 24.06 39.04 -23.86
C GLY A 498 23.93 37.65 -23.25
N GLY A 499 24.43 36.63 -23.94
CA GLY A 499 24.65 35.31 -23.33
C GLY A 499 25.99 35.23 -22.61
N LEU A 500 26.13 34.30 -21.65
CA LEU A 500 27.18 33.28 -21.68
C LEU A 500 27.02 32.24 -20.56
N SER A 501 27.49 31.05 -20.91
CA SER A 501 27.61 29.77 -20.21
C SER A 501 28.44 29.70 -18.91
N LEU A 502 28.24 28.56 -18.23
CA LEU A 502 29.14 27.77 -17.35
C LEU A 502 29.31 28.20 -15.89
N PHE A 503 28.96 27.30 -14.95
CA PHE A 503 29.94 26.62 -14.10
C PHE A 503 29.33 25.35 -13.46
N ALA A 504 29.95 24.21 -13.77
CA ALA A 504 29.86 22.96 -13.03
C ALA A 504 31.06 22.85 -12.10
N SER A 505 30.87 22.37 -10.86
CA SER A 505 31.86 21.68 -10.00
C SER A 505 31.12 21.13 -8.78
N LEU A 506 31.00 19.81 -8.62
CA LEU A 506 31.98 18.90 -7.97
C LEU A 506 32.24 19.23 -6.50
N ILE A 507 31.56 18.51 -5.60
CA ILE A 507 32.19 17.93 -4.39
C ILE A 507 31.59 16.53 -4.19
N GLY A 508 32.45 15.51 -4.25
CA GLY A 508 32.13 14.17 -3.80
C GLY A 508 32.50 13.99 -2.33
N LEU A 509 31.80 13.08 -1.65
CA LEU A 509 32.36 12.36 -0.50
C LEU A 509 31.92 10.89 -0.59
N ALA A 510 32.92 10.01 -0.54
CA ALA A 510 32.77 8.57 -0.49
C ALA A 510 32.81 8.09 0.97
N ALA A 511 31.94 7.16 1.34
CA ALA A 511 32.15 6.14 2.39
C ALA A 511 31.07 5.05 2.22
N ALA A 512 31.35 3.91 1.59
CA ALA A 512 31.97 2.71 2.17
C ALA A 512 31.09 1.96 3.21
N ARG A 513 30.41 0.92 2.71
CA ARG A 513 30.19 -0.43 3.30
C ARG A 513 29.99 -0.55 4.82
N ARG A 514 28.87 -1.19 5.21
CA ARG A 514 28.89 -2.51 5.88
C ARG A 514 27.53 -3.20 5.84
N ARG A 515 27.56 -4.43 5.32
CA ARG A 515 26.57 -5.49 5.58
C ARG A 515 26.67 -5.88 7.05
N ILE A 516 25.54 -6.05 7.72
CA ILE A 516 25.42 -7.00 8.83
C ILE A 516 24.22 -7.90 8.53
N LYS A 517 24.52 -9.19 8.44
CA LYS A 517 23.62 -10.33 8.38
C LYS A 517 24.09 -11.21 9.53
N MET A 518 23.24 -11.48 10.50
CA MET A 518 23.30 -12.52 11.55
C MET A 518 22.27 -12.12 12.62
N SER A 519 21.48 -13.01 13.21
CA SER A 519 21.44 -14.46 13.18
C SER A 519 20.05 -14.96 13.53
#